data_AF-A0A2K3MJW1-F1
#
_entry.id   AF-A0A2K3MJW1-F1
#
_cell.length_a   1.000
_cell.length_b   1.000
_cell.length_c   1.000
_cell.angle_alpha   90.00
_cell.angle_beta   90.00
_cell.angle_gamma   90.00
#
_symmetry.space_group_name_H-M   'P 1'
#
loop_
_entity.id
_entity.type
_entity.pdbx_description
1 polymer ?
#
loop_
_entity_poly.entity_id
_entity_poly.type
_entity_poly.pdbx_seq_one_letter_code
_entity_poly.pdbx_strand_id
1 'polypeptide(L)' 'MAPRYSRGKAKGEKKKKEEKVLPVVMDITVNLPDETSVVLK' A
#
# COMPACT_ATOMS: atom_id res chain seq x y z
N MET A 1 26.42 33.87 30.15
CA MET A 1 25.20 33.06 29.91
C MET A 1 25.58 31.97 28.92
N ALA A 2 25.64 30.70 29.34
CA ALA A 2 26.06 29.59 28.47
C ALA A 2 24.82 28.96 27.79
N PRO A 3 24.84 28.70 26.47
CA PRO A 3 23.68 28.16 25.79
C PRO A 3 23.51 26.69 26.16
N ARG A 4 22.47 26.37 26.95
CA ARG A 4 22.04 24.99 27.18
C ARG A 4 21.42 24.46 25.89
N TYR A 5 22.25 23.88 25.03
CA TYR A 5 21.77 23.07 23.91
C TYR A 5 21.11 21.82 24.50
N SER A 6 19.79 21.92 24.67
CA SER A 6 18.88 20.84 25.02
C SER A 6 19.17 19.63 24.13
N ARG A 7 19.82 18.61 24.71
CA ARG A 7 19.85 17.26 24.16
C ARG A 7 18.44 16.70 24.24
N GLY A 8 17.68 16.93 23.19
CA GLY A 8 16.36 16.34 22.99
C GLY A 8 16.17 16.07 21.52
N LYS A 9 16.99 15.18 20.93
CA LYS A 9 16.62 14.61 19.63
C LYS A 9 15.27 13.94 19.84
N ALA A 10 14.22 14.53 19.30
CA ALA A 10 12.89 13.95 19.28
C ALA A 10 13.06 12.52 18.77
N LYS A 11 12.78 11.57 19.66
CA LYS A 11 12.83 10.13 19.38
C LYS A 11 11.94 9.93 18.17
N GLY A 12 12.59 9.63 17.04
CA GLY A 12 12.02 9.73 15.71
C GLY A 12 10.60 9.24 15.69
N GLU A 13 9.68 10.15 15.35
CA GLU A 13 8.35 9.80 14.92
C GLU A 13 8.53 8.79 13.79
N LYS A 14 8.32 7.52 14.11
CA LYS A 14 8.34 6.44 13.13
C LYS A 14 7.16 6.74 12.22
N LYS A 15 7.39 7.52 11.15
CA LYS A 15 6.41 7.79 10.10
C LYS A 15 5.78 6.45 9.76
N LYS A 16 4.50 6.29 10.14
CA LYS A 16 3.71 5.13 9.78
C LYS A 16 3.80 5.07 8.26
N LYS A 17 4.46 4.04 7.73
CA LYS A 17 4.60 3.85 6.29
C LYS A 17 3.16 3.75 5.79
N GLU A 18 2.68 4.80 5.13
CA GLU A 18 1.37 4.76 4.50
C GLU A 18 1.37 3.56 3.56
N GLU A 19 0.48 2.63 3.84
CA GLU A 19 0.30 1.48 2.98
C GLU A 19 -0.31 2.00 1.69
N LYS A 20 0.53 2.12 0.67
CA LYS A 20 0.09 2.51 -0.67
C LYS A 20 -0.62 1.30 -1.26
N VAL A 21 -1.93 1.22 -1.02
CA VAL A 21 -2.77 0.20 -1.62
C VAL A 21 -3.02 0.58 -3.07
N LEU A 22 -2.59 -0.29 -3.98
CA LEU A 22 -2.90 -0.17 -5.39
C LEU A 22 -4.32 -0.67 -5.67
N PRO A 23 -5.04 -0.12 -6.67
CA PRO A 23 -6.32 -0.65 -7.09
C PRO A 23 -6.17 -2.14 -7.46
N VAL A 24 -7.05 -2.98 -6.90
CA VAL A 24 -7.10 -4.39 -7.26
C VAL A 24 -7.96 -4.53 -8.50
N VAL A 25 -7.34 -4.99 -9.60
CA VAL A 25 -8.04 -5.38 -10.83
C VAL A 25 -8.17 -6.89 -10.81
N MET A 26 -9.36 -7.41 -11.07
CA MET A 26 -9.62 -8.83 -11.02
C MET A 26 -10.39 -9.26 -12.26
N ASP A 27 -9.70 -9.99 -13.14
CA ASP A 27 -10.31 -10.60 -14.31
C ASP A 27 -10.94 -11.95 -13.91
N ILE A 28 -12.18 -12.18 -14.31
CA ILE A 28 -12.88 -13.45 -14.08
C ILE A 28 -13.00 -14.19 -15.41
N THR A 29 -12.41 -15.38 -15.48
CA THR A 29 -12.58 -16.25 -16.64
C THR A 29 -13.71 -17.23 -16.40
N VAL A 30 -14.68 -17.26 -17.31
CA VAL A 30 -15.78 -18.22 -17.31
C VAL A 30 -15.54 -19.19 -18.47
N ASN A 31 -15.45 -20.48 -18.15
CA ASN A 31 -15.39 -21.53 -19.16
C ASN A 31 -16.82 -21.92 -19.54
N LEU A 32 -17.10 -21.88 -20.83
CA LEU A 32 -18.42 -22.16 -21.37
C LEU A 32 -18.54 -23.64 -21.81
N PRO A 33 -19.77 -24.16 -21.90
CA PRO A 33 -20.00 -25.55 -22.30
C PRO A 33 -19.61 -25.87 -23.76
N ASP A 34 -19.45 -24.84 -24.59
CA ASP A 34 -18.97 -24.96 -25.98
C ASP A 34 -17.43 -24.94 -26.07
N GLU A 35 -16.75 -25.19 -24.95
CA GLU A 35 -15.29 -25.21 -24.80
C GLU A 35 -14.60 -23.85 -25.05
N THR A 36 -15.38 -22.78 -25.20
CA THR A 36 -14.86 -21.41 -25.27
C THR A 36 -14.72 -20.79 -23.88
N SER A 37 -13.99 -19.67 -23.79
CA SER A 37 -13.85 -18.93 -22.55
C SER A 37 -14.13 -17.44 -22.74
N VAL A 38 -14.75 -16.83 -21.72
CA VAL A 38 -15.07 -15.40 -21.69
C VAL A 38 -14.38 -14.77 -20.48
N VAL A 39 -13.73 -13.63 -20.70
CA VAL A 39 -13.11 -12.84 -19.64
C VAL A 39 -14.02 -11.67 -19.30
N LEU A 40 -14.41 -11.58 -18.03
CA LEU A 40 -15.10 -10.44 -17.44
C LEU A 40 -14.03 -9.56 -16.78
N LYS A 41 -13.94 -8.30 -17.22
CA LYS A 41 -13.01 -7.29 -16.72
C LYS A 41 -13.71 -6.30 -15.80
#